data_AF-A0A251QYE6-F1
#
_entry.id   AF-A0A251QYE6-F1
#
_cell.length_a   1.000
_cell.length_b   1.000
_cell.length_c   1.000
_cell.angle_alpha   90.00
_cell.angle_beta   90.00
_cell.angle_gamma   90.00
#
_symmetry.space_group_name_H-M   'P 1'
#
loop_
_entity.id
_entity.type
_entity.pdbx_description
1 polymer ?
#
loop_
_entity_poly.entity_id
_entity_poly.type
_entity_poly.pdbx_seq_one_letter_code
_entity_poly.pdbx_strand_id
1 'polypeptide(L)'
;MDCLTYIFGELGMESLLSDVPLVCKSWYRASLDPSCWECLIFQEIETSYFGFPVETENWRSVPLLQRFVDEYQIDESRFSVTAFIKFVANRSRGHAFCTHATFMCFRNSLEICFRCWKHLEFLILGSTHRLEEILSRISIHCKDLCALHLGNANIGKDEATAIVSFLPKIKSLFLRRKAEIGRDAHALMAL
;
A
#
# COMPACT_ATOMS: atom_id res chain seq x y z
N MET A 1 11.00 8.79 -22.18
CA MET A 1 10.25 7.55 -21.93
C MET A 1 10.63 6.57 -23.04
N ASP A 2 11.20 5.43 -22.69
CA ASP A 2 11.49 4.32 -23.62
C ASP A 2 10.21 3.47 -23.77
N CYS A 3 9.97 2.87 -24.94
CA CYS A 3 8.82 2.00 -25.18
C CYS A 3 8.67 0.89 -24.13
N LEU A 4 9.78 0.33 -23.64
CA LEU A 4 9.77 -0.66 -22.57
C LEU A 4 9.30 -0.07 -21.24
N THR A 5 9.74 1.15 -20.88
CA THR A 5 9.30 1.82 -19.65
C THR A 5 7.81 2.12 -19.66
N TYR A 6 7.25 2.48 -20.82
CA TYR A 6 5.81 2.68 -20.98
C TYR A 6 5.03 1.38 -20.77
N ILE A 7 5.46 0.28 -21.42
CA ILE A 7 4.83 -1.03 -21.24
C ILE A 7 4.92 -1.50 -19.77
N PHE A 8 6.07 -1.29 -19.13
CA PHE A 8 6.29 -1.71 -17.75
C PHE A 8 5.51 -0.90 -16.74
N GLY A 9 5.17 0.37 -17.02
CA GLY A 9 4.25 1.17 -16.19
C GLY A 9 2.85 0.57 -16.08
N GLU A 10 2.41 -0.17 -17.10
CA GLU A 10 1.12 -0.87 -17.10
C GLU A 10 1.18 -2.23 -16.40
N LEU A 11 2.37 -2.71 -16.02
CA LEU A 11 2.52 -3.98 -15.32
C LEU A 11 2.34 -3.81 -13.80
N GLY A 12 1.75 -4.83 -13.18
CA GLY A 12 1.68 -4.91 -11.73
C GLY A 12 3.06 -5.14 -11.10
N MET A 13 3.18 -4.76 -9.82
CA MET A 13 4.39 -4.94 -9.01
C MET A 13 4.94 -6.37 -9.07
N GLU A 14 4.08 -7.38 -9.05
CA GLU A 14 4.49 -8.79 -9.12
C GLU A 14 5.31 -9.08 -10.38
N SER A 15 4.80 -8.71 -11.55
CA SER A 15 5.54 -8.92 -12.81
C SER A 15 6.82 -8.12 -12.89
N LEU A 16 6.86 -6.91 -12.31
CA LEU A 16 8.09 -6.10 -12.24
C LEU A 16 9.16 -6.70 -11.33
N LEU A 17 8.78 -7.51 -10.36
CA LEU A 17 9.68 -8.21 -9.44
C LEU A 17 10.11 -9.58 -9.96
N SER A 18 9.17 -10.31 -10.55
CA SER A 18 9.30 -11.75 -10.81
C SER A 18 9.47 -12.10 -12.29
N ASP A 19 8.78 -11.41 -13.20
CA ASP A 19 8.79 -11.78 -14.61
C ASP A 19 9.82 -10.95 -15.41
N VAL A 20 9.72 -9.63 -15.32
CA VAL A 20 10.48 -8.69 -16.16
C VAL A 20 11.99 -8.77 -15.92
N PRO A 21 12.52 -8.81 -14.67
CA PRO A 21 13.95 -8.88 -14.42
C PRO A 21 14.62 -10.15 -14.97
N LEU A 22 13.86 -11.24 -15.12
CA LEU A 22 14.39 -12.55 -15.50
C LEU A 22 14.49 -12.74 -17.02
N VAL A 23 13.84 -11.90 -17.83
CA VAL A 23 13.87 -12.01 -19.30
C VAL A 23 15.26 -11.69 -19.86
N CYS A 24 15.78 -10.49 -19.59
CA CYS A 24 17.14 -10.10 -19.98
C CYS A 24 17.63 -8.85 -19.23
N LYS A 25 18.94 -8.56 -19.35
CA LYS A 25 19.58 -7.39 -18.73
C LYS A 25 18.95 -6.06 -19.15
N SER A 26 18.48 -5.96 -20.40
CA SER A 26 17.86 -4.72 -20.90
C SER A 26 16.51 -4.48 -20.23
N TRP A 27 15.70 -5.53 -20.07
CA TRP A 27 14.40 -5.46 -19.40
C TRP A 27 14.57 -5.15 -17.91
N TYR A 28 15.53 -5.80 -17.24
CA TYR A 28 15.88 -5.45 -15.87
C TYR A 28 16.27 -3.97 -15.73
N ARG A 29 17.08 -3.42 -16.66
CA ARG A 29 17.47 -2.01 -16.61
C ARG A 29 16.29 -1.06 -16.84
N ALA A 30 15.42 -1.38 -17.79
CA ALA A 30 14.23 -0.58 -18.05
C ALA A 30 13.23 -0.63 -16.87
N SER A 31 13.10 -1.76 -16.18
CA SER A 31 12.23 -1.86 -14.99
C SER A 31 12.78 -1.15 -13.75
N LEU A 32 14.00 -0.59 -13.80
CA LEU A 32 14.53 0.27 -12.73
C LEU A 32 14.08 1.73 -12.86
N ASP A 33 13.38 2.08 -13.95
CA ASP A 33 12.82 3.42 -14.11
C ASP A 33 11.70 3.66 -13.07
N PRO A 34 11.72 4.79 -12.32
CA PRO A 34 10.71 5.08 -11.30
C PRO A 34 9.26 5.11 -11.81
N SER A 35 9.04 5.45 -13.08
CA SER A 35 7.70 5.48 -13.70
C SER A 35 7.04 4.10 -13.73
N CYS A 36 7.82 3.02 -13.69
CA CYS A 36 7.27 1.66 -13.58
C CYS A 36 6.72 1.35 -12.17
N TRP A 37 7.03 2.17 -11.16
CA TRP A 37 6.75 1.90 -9.74
C TRP A 37 5.85 2.96 -9.12
N GLU A 38 5.02 3.58 -9.94
CA GLU A 38 4.07 4.61 -9.52
C GLU A 38 2.88 4.04 -8.72
N CYS A 39 2.56 2.76 -8.94
CA CYS A 39 1.53 2.03 -8.21
C CYS A 39 2.15 0.87 -7.40
N LEU A 40 2.12 0.98 -6.07
CA LEU A 40 2.64 -0.05 -5.17
C LEU A 40 1.50 -0.79 -4.48
N ILE A 41 1.25 -2.03 -4.91
CA ILE A 41 0.24 -2.92 -4.35
C ILE A 41 0.89 -3.94 -3.41
N PHE A 42 0.63 -3.81 -2.11
CA PHE A 42 0.96 -4.81 -1.09
C PHE A 42 -0.34 -5.54 -0.73
N GLN A 43 -0.75 -6.47 -1.60
CA GLN A 43 -2.02 -7.22 -1.54
C GLN A 43 -2.10 -8.16 -0.34
N GLU A 44 -3.29 -8.28 0.27
CA GLU A 44 -3.67 -9.22 1.35
C GLU A 44 -3.57 -10.70 0.91
N ILE A 45 -3.25 -11.58 1.85
CA ILE A 45 -3.85 -12.92 1.88
C ILE A 45 -5.12 -12.76 2.68
N GLU A 46 -6.25 -13.18 2.15
CA GLU A 46 -7.52 -13.17 2.87
C GLU A 46 -7.35 -13.73 4.30
N THR A 47 -7.25 -12.85 5.29
CA THR A 47 -7.46 -13.22 6.69
C THR A 47 -8.94 -13.08 7.02
N SER A 48 -9.81 -13.48 6.09
CA SER A 48 -11.25 -13.24 6.16
C SER A 48 -12.04 -14.34 6.87
N TYR A 49 -11.43 -15.12 7.77
CA TYR A 49 -12.19 -16.11 8.55
C TYR A 49 -12.09 -16.02 10.07
N PHE A 50 -11.08 -15.35 10.66
CA PHE A 50 -10.88 -15.50 12.11
C PHE A 50 -10.70 -14.22 12.93
N GLY A 51 -10.66 -13.02 12.37
CA GLY A 51 -10.71 -11.78 13.17
C GLY A 51 -9.61 -11.64 14.24
N PHE A 52 -8.51 -12.40 14.14
CA PHE A 52 -7.37 -12.28 15.03
C PHE A 52 -6.34 -11.33 14.42
N PRO A 53 -5.76 -10.41 15.21
CA PRO A 53 -4.51 -9.76 14.83
C PRO A 53 -3.47 -10.87 14.75
N VAL A 54 -3.10 -11.28 13.54
CA VAL A 54 -1.97 -12.19 13.35
C VAL A 54 -0.72 -11.34 13.58
N GLU A 55 -0.29 -11.31 14.84
CA GLU A 55 0.99 -10.72 15.26
C GLU A 55 2.20 -11.53 14.75
N THR A 56 1.97 -12.72 14.18
CA THR A 56 3.03 -13.61 13.69
C THR A 56 3.09 -13.65 12.16
N GLU A 57 4.12 -12.96 11.66
CA GLU A 57 4.56 -12.85 10.27
C GLU A 57 4.68 -14.20 9.52
N ASN A 58 3.57 -14.80 9.07
CA ASN A 58 3.69 -15.89 8.10
C ASN A 58 3.79 -15.32 6.67
N TRP A 59 4.90 -14.67 6.36
CA TRP A 59 5.14 -14.13 5.01
C TRP A 59 5.05 -15.22 3.93
N ARG A 60 5.26 -16.50 4.27
CA ARG A 60 5.10 -17.65 3.35
C ARG A 60 3.68 -17.82 2.85
N SER A 61 2.71 -17.34 3.62
CA SER A 61 1.32 -17.37 3.17
C SER A 61 1.05 -16.32 2.08
N VAL A 62 1.94 -15.33 1.88
CA VAL A 62 1.77 -14.24 0.89
C VAL A 62 2.35 -14.72 -0.44
N PRO A 63 1.53 -14.98 -1.48
CA PRO A 63 2.02 -15.56 -2.74
C PRO A 63 3.14 -14.75 -3.38
N LEU A 64 3.04 -13.41 -3.37
CA LEU A 64 4.06 -12.51 -3.90
C LEU A 64 5.41 -12.67 -3.17
N LEU A 65 5.40 -12.74 -1.84
CA LEU A 65 6.64 -12.83 -1.06
C LEU A 65 7.26 -14.22 -1.19
N GLN A 66 6.43 -15.27 -1.15
CA GLN A 66 6.87 -16.64 -1.36
C GLN A 66 7.53 -16.80 -2.73
N ARG A 67 6.84 -16.37 -3.79
CA ARG A 67 7.36 -16.40 -5.16
C ARG A 67 8.68 -15.64 -5.29
N PHE A 68 8.79 -14.45 -4.69
CA PHE A 68 10.01 -13.65 -4.71
C PHE A 68 11.18 -14.35 -3.99
N VAL A 69 10.94 -14.98 -2.85
CA VAL A 69 11.97 -15.74 -2.14
C VAL A 69 12.43 -16.95 -2.95
N ASP A 70 11.50 -17.69 -3.54
CA ASP A 70 11.77 -18.90 -4.32
C ASP A 70 12.55 -18.58 -5.62
N GLU A 71 12.10 -17.59 -6.40
CA GLU A 71 12.71 -17.23 -7.68
C GLU A 71 14.16 -16.73 -7.53
N TYR A 72 14.43 -15.98 -6.45
CA TYR A 72 15.74 -15.43 -6.18
C TYR A 72 16.59 -16.29 -5.24
N GLN A 73 16.08 -17.47 -4.83
CA GLN A 73 16.74 -18.41 -3.92
C GLN A 73 17.23 -17.71 -2.63
N ILE A 74 16.39 -16.83 -2.08
CA ILE A 74 16.71 -16.09 -0.87
C ILE A 74 16.62 -17.06 0.31
N ASP A 75 17.63 -17.07 1.17
CA ASP A 75 17.58 -17.81 2.43
C ASP A 75 16.41 -17.30 3.28
N GLU A 76 15.42 -18.18 3.51
CA GLU A 76 14.20 -17.88 4.27
C GLU A 76 14.50 -17.33 5.67
N SER A 77 15.60 -17.79 6.29
CA SER A 77 16.01 -17.31 7.63
C SER A 77 16.53 -15.87 7.61
N ARG A 78 16.89 -15.35 6.43
CA ARG A 78 17.37 -13.99 6.23
C ARG A 78 16.35 -13.08 5.54
N PHE A 79 15.22 -13.63 5.10
CA PHE A 79 14.17 -12.83 4.48
C PHE A 79 13.48 -11.95 5.52
N SER A 80 13.25 -10.69 5.16
CA SER A 80 12.54 -9.73 6.00
C SER A 80 11.52 -8.99 5.15
N VAL A 81 10.25 -9.08 5.56
CA VAL A 81 9.15 -8.33 4.93
C VAL A 81 9.41 -6.83 4.95
N THR A 82 9.97 -6.31 6.05
CA THR A 82 10.33 -4.90 6.17
C THR A 82 11.43 -4.51 5.16
N ALA A 83 12.44 -5.36 4.98
CA ALA A 83 13.49 -5.14 3.99
C ALA A 83 12.95 -5.19 2.55
N PHE A 84 12.03 -6.13 2.28
CA PHE A 84 11.33 -6.24 1.00
C PHE A 84 10.49 -4.99 0.69
N ILE A 85 9.67 -4.53 1.65
CA ILE A 85 8.87 -3.31 1.50
C ILE A 85 9.78 -2.10 1.22
N LYS A 86 10.90 -1.98 1.95
CA LYS A 86 11.89 -0.92 1.72
C LYS A 86 12.51 -1.00 0.33
N PHE A 87 12.85 -2.21 -0.11
CA PHE A 87 13.40 -2.46 -1.45
C PHE A 87 12.42 -2.00 -2.55
N VAL A 88 11.16 -2.41 -2.48
CA VAL A 88 10.10 -2.03 -3.42
C VAL A 88 9.85 -0.52 -3.37
N ALA A 89 9.68 0.05 -2.18
CA ALA A 89 9.39 1.47 -2.02
C ALA A 89 10.52 2.35 -2.58
N ASN A 90 11.78 1.92 -2.46
CA ASN A 90 12.93 2.62 -3.04
C ASN A 90 12.94 2.62 -4.58
N ARG A 91 12.31 1.65 -5.24
CA ARG A 91 12.19 1.64 -6.72
C ARG A 91 11.41 2.83 -7.24
N SER A 92 10.35 3.26 -6.52
CA SER A 92 9.54 4.43 -6.89
C SER A 92 10.28 5.76 -6.83
N ARG A 93 11.39 5.84 -6.08
CA ARG A 93 12.12 7.10 -5.79
C ARG A 93 11.22 8.27 -5.34
N GLY A 94 10.07 7.96 -4.73
CA GLY A 94 9.11 8.96 -4.29
C GLY A 94 8.00 9.33 -5.29
N HIS A 95 7.94 8.67 -6.45
CA HIS A 95 6.94 8.88 -7.49
C HIS A 95 5.70 7.99 -7.33
N ALA A 96 5.61 7.21 -6.24
CA ALA A 96 4.43 6.40 -5.97
C ALA A 96 3.22 7.31 -5.69
N PHE A 97 2.25 7.35 -6.60
CA PHE A 97 1.00 8.10 -6.44
C PHE A 97 -0.15 7.22 -5.97
N CYS A 98 -0.06 5.89 -6.17
CA CYS A 98 -1.06 4.93 -5.72
C CYS A 98 -0.41 3.88 -4.82
N THR A 99 -0.95 3.70 -3.62
CA THR A 99 -0.55 2.56 -2.78
C THR A 99 -1.73 1.79 -2.21
N HIS A 100 -1.65 0.47 -2.33
CA HIS A 100 -2.55 -0.46 -1.67
C HIS A 100 -1.80 -1.04 -0.46
N ALA A 101 -2.11 -0.53 0.73
CA ALA A 101 -1.34 -0.74 1.96
C ALA A 101 -2.07 -1.69 2.93
N THR A 102 -2.67 -2.76 2.43
CA THR A 102 -3.46 -3.74 3.22
C THR A 102 -2.62 -4.44 4.28
N PHE A 103 -1.34 -4.68 3.98
CA PHE A 103 -0.37 -5.31 4.89
C PHE A 103 0.41 -4.34 5.77
N MET A 104 0.25 -3.01 5.61
CA MET A 104 1.03 -2.04 6.36
C MET A 104 0.49 -1.78 7.77
N CYS A 105 -0.02 -2.80 8.46
CA CYS A 105 -0.43 -2.67 9.86
C CYS A 105 0.77 -2.59 10.82
N PHE A 106 2.00 -2.83 10.33
CA PHE A 106 3.22 -2.71 11.11
C PHE A 106 3.71 -1.26 11.16
N ARG A 107 3.91 -0.76 12.38
CA ARG A 107 4.39 0.61 12.64
C ARG A 107 5.67 0.94 11.87
N ASN A 108 6.58 -0.03 11.72
CA ASN A 108 7.85 0.14 11.01
C ASN A 108 7.69 0.20 9.48
N SER A 109 6.75 -0.56 8.90
CA SER A 109 6.49 -0.58 7.46
C SER A 109 5.83 0.70 6.97
N LEU A 110 4.94 1.28 7.79
CA LEU A 110 4.32 2.58 7.50
C LEU A 110 5.35 3.71 7.45
N GLU A 111 6.32 3.73 8.37
CA GLU A 111 7.38 4.74 8.39
C GLU A 111 8.23 4.75 7.12
N ILE A 112 8.50 3.57 6.57
CA ILE A 112 9.21 3.45 5.30
C ILE A 112 8.37 4.06 4.18
N CYS A 113 7.07 3.76 4.15
CA CYS A 113 6.19 4.20 3.07
C CYS A 113 5.91 5.71 3.12
N PHE A 114 5.77 6.32 4.31
CA PHE A 114 5.64 7.78 4.46
C PHE A 114 6.80 8.55 3.85
N ARG A 115 8.01 7.98 3.82
CA ARG A 115 9.17 8.62 3.17
C ARG A 115 9.09 8.58 1.64
N CYS A 116 8.33 7.65 1.09
CA CYS A 116 8.15 7.45 -0.35
C CYS A 116 6.87 8.13 -0.88
N TRP A 117 5.88 8.41 -0.02
CA TRP A 117 4.59 9.00 -0.40
C TRP A 117 4.63 10.53 -0.55
N LYS A 118 5.52 11.04 -1.42
CA LYS A 118 5.61 12.49 -1.66
C LYS A 118 4.50 13.02 -2.55
N HIS A 119 4.05 12.19 -3.50
CA HIS A 119 3.01 12.52 -4.49
C HIS A 119 1.85 11.53 -4.39
N LEU A 120 1.59 11.00 -3.20
CA LEU A 120 0.52 10.04 -3.00
C LEU A 120 -0.83 10.72 -3.20
N GLU A 121 -1.53 10.35 -4.28
CA GLU A 121 -2.86 10.85 -4.63
C GLU A 121 -3.97 9.90 -4.17
N PHE A 122 -3.66 8.61 -4.12
CA PHE A 122 -4.63 7.55 -3.83
C PHE A 122 -4.08 6.52 -2.84
N LEU A 123 -4.83 6.28 -1.77
CA LEU A 123 -4.48 5.31 -0.73
C LEU A 123 -5.61 4.30 -0.52
N ILE A 124 -5.27 3.01 -0.55
CA ILE A 124 -6.17 1.93 -0.14
C ILE A 124 -5.68 1.31 1.17
N LEU A 125 -6.52 1.32 2.20
CA LEU A 125 -6.32 0.61 3.46
C LEU A 125 -7.31 -0.55 3.58
N GLY A 126 -6.82 -1.70 4.04
CA GLY A 126 -7.64 -2.92 4.19
C GLY A 126 -8.42 -3.03 5.49
N SER A 127 -8.15 -2.13 6.43
CA SER A 127 -8.83 -2.04 7.73
C SER A 127 -8.73 -0.60 8.26
N THR A 128 -9.54 -0.29 9.27
CA THR A 128 -9.49 1.00 9.99
C THR A 128 -8.66 0.96 11.26
N HIS A 129 -7.93 -0.13 11.51
CA HIS A 129 -7.10 -0.24 12.71
C HIS A 129 -5.99 0.82 12.70
N ARG A 130 -5.91 1.66 13.74
CA ARG A 130 -4.99 2.82 13.84
C ARG A 130 -5.18 3.85 12.72
N LEU A 131 -6.40 3.98 12.18
CA LEU A 131 -6.70 4.95 11.11
C LEU A 131 -6.27 6.36 11.50
N GLU A 132 -6.62 6.83 12.71
CA GLU A 132 -6.24 8.17 13.18
C GLU A 132 -4.72 8.40 13.15
N GLU A 133 -3.92 7.45 13.64
CA GLU A 133 -2.45 7.54 13.61
C GLU A 133 -1.93 7.61 12.17
N ILE A 134 -2.46 6.76 11.29
CA ILE A 134 -2.08 6.73 9.87
C ILE A 134 -2.42 8.06 9.20
N LEU A 135 -3.66 8.53 9.37
CA LEU A 135 -4.14 9.77 8.77
C LEU A 135 -3.39 11.00 9.30
N SER A 136 -3.06 11.04 10.60
CA SER A 136 -2.28 12.13 11.18
C SER A 136 -0.91 12.28 10.49
N ARG A 137 -0.23 11.17 10.19
CA ARG A 137 1.05 11.17 9.49
C ARG A 137 0.89 11.50 8.01
N ILE A 138 -0.14 10.96 7.35
CA ILE A 138 -0.47 11.30 5.95
C ILE A 138 -0.73 12.80 5.82
N SER A 139 -1.46 13.40 6.75
CA SER A 139 -1.78 14.83 6.71
C SER A 139 -0.52 15.71 6.67
N ILE A 140 0.59 15.23 7.25
CA ILE A 140 1.88 15.94 7.28
C ILE A 140 2.63 15.73 5.96
N HIS A 141 2.67 14.50 5.43
CA HIS A 141 3.57 14.11 4.35
C HIS A 141 2.93 14.08 2.95
N CYS A 142 1.64 13.79 2.82
CA CYS A 142 0.94 13.51 1.57
C CYS A 142 -0.08 14.63 1.27
N LYS A 143 0.41 15.77 0.76
CA LYS A 143 -0.45 16.95 0.52
C LYS A 143 -1.37 16.81 -0.71
N ASP A 144 -1.04 15.88 -1.59
CA ASP A 144 -1.75 15.64 -2.85
C ASP A 144 -2.81 14.52 -2.73
N LEU A 145 -2.96 13.91 -1.54
CA LEU A 145 -3.92 12.84 -1.34
C LEU A 145 -5.35 13.35 -1.58
N CYS A 146 -5.98 12.81 -2.60
CA CYS A 146 -7.33 13.23 -3.02
C CYS A 146 -8.35 12.10 -2.91
N ALA A 147 -7.91 10.85 -2.75
CA ALA A 147 -8.81 9.73 -2.63
C ALA A 147 -8.32 8.67 -1.62
N LEU A 148 -9.24 8.27 -0.74
CA LEU A 148 -9.03 7.24 0.29
C LEU A 148 -10.02 6.12 0.04
N HIS A 149 -9.54 4.89 0.12
CA HIS A 149 -10.36 3.71 0.01
C HIS A 149 -10.15 2.84 1.25
N LEU A 150 -11.23 2.54 1.96
CA LEU A 150 -11.22 1.71 3.15
C LEU A 150 -12.00 0.41 2.90
N GLY A 151 -11.31 -0.73 3.04
CA GLY A 151 -11.92 -2.06 3.07
C GLY A 151 -12.18 -2.51 4.49
N ASN A 152 -13.22 -3.36 4.69
CA ASN A 152 -13.55 -3.95 6.00
C ASN A 152 -13.60 -2.92 7.15
N ALA A 153 -14.08 -1.72 6.83
CA ALA A 153 -13.97 -0.56 7.71
C ALA A 153 -15.11 -0.52 8.72
N ASN A 154 -14.81 -0.23 9.99
CA ASN A 154 -15.82 0.25 10.93
C ASN A 154 -15.52 1.72 11.20
N ILE A 155 -16.37 2.61 10.69
CA ILE A 155 -16.21 4.06 10.80
C ILE A 155 -17.18 4.57 11.87
N GLY A 156 -16.67 4.68 13.09
CA GLY A 156 -17.33 5.36 14.18
C GLY A 156 -17.11 6.87 14.12
N LYS A 157 -17.54 7.55 15.18
CA LYS A 157 -17.40 9.00 15.31
C LYS A 157 -15.93 9.45 15.29
N ASP A 158 -15.05 8.69 15.91
CA ASP A 158 -13.64 9.03 16.03
C ASP A 158 -12.92 8.87 14.69
N GLU A 159 -13.17 7.77 13.96
CA GLU A 159 -12.64 7.57 12.61
C GLU A 159 -13.14 8.64 11.65
N ALA A 160 -14.43 8.97 11.69
CA ALA A 160 -15.00 10.04 10.87
C ALA A 160 -14.37 11.40 11.18
N THR A 161 -14.21 11.72 12.46
CA THR A 161 -13.55 12.96 12.91
C THR A 161 -12.11 13.02 12.43
N ALA A 162 -11.38 11.91 12.51
CA ALA A 162 -10.01 11.81 12.01
C ALA A 162 -9.94 12.03 10.50
N ILE A 163 -10.83 11.42 9.72
CA ILE A 163 -10.86 11.60 8.26
C ILE A 163 -11.07 13.07 7.91
N VAL A 164 -12.09 13.71 8.47
CA VAL A 164 -12.41 15.12 8.19
C VAL A 164 -11.28 16.04 8.64
N SER A 165 -10.69 15.79 9.82
CA SER A 165 -9.67 16.66 10.40
C SER A 165 -8.33 16.56 9.68
N PHE A 166 -7.92 15.36 9.29
CA PHE A 166 -6.60 15.11 8.69
C PHE A 166 -6.60 15.20 7.17
N LEU A 167 -7.74 14.94 6.51
CA LEU A 167 -7.86 14.93 5.05
C LEU A 167 -8.89 15.96 4.54
N PRO A 168 -8.76 17.26 4.88
CA PRO A 168 -9.77 18.26 4.53
C PRO A 168 -9.91 18.54 3.02
N LYS A 169 -9.00 18.00 2.19
CA LYS A 169 -9.00 18.17 0.72
C LYS A 169 -9.41 16.90 -0.04
N ILE A 170 -9.85 15.86 0.68
CA ILE A 170 -10.22 14.60 0.05
C ILE A 170 -11.44 14.83 -0.86
N LYS A 171 -11.34 14.32 -2.10
CA LYS A 171 -12.39 14.42 -3.12
C LYS A 171 -13.25 13.16 -3.20
N SER A 172 -12.66 12.01 -2.82
CA SER A 172 -13.35 10.73 -2.94
C SER A 172 -13.01 9.82 -1.77
N LEU A 173 -14.05 9.34 -1.10
CA LEU A 173 -13.95 8.29 -0.10
C LEU A 173 -14.70 7.05 -0.62
N PHE A 174 -13.96 5.97 -0.81
CA PHE A 174 -14.53 4.69 -1.22
C PHE A 174 -14.57 3.74 -0.04
N LEU A 175 -15.72 3.14 0.21
CA LEU A 175 -15.89 2.10 1.21
C LEU A 175 -16.22 0.80 0.49
N ARG A 176 -15.45 -0.26 0.73
CA ARG A 176 -15.69 -1.58 0.12
C ARG A 176 -15.88 -2.67 1.17
N ARG A 177 -16.48 -3.78 0.71
CA ARG A 177 -16.81 -4.97 1.51
C ARG A 177 -17.83 -4.61 2.59
N LYS A 178 -17.79 -5.29 3.74
CA LYS A 178 -18.68 -5.08 4.90
C LYS A 178 -18.31 -3.80 5.69
N ALA A 179 -18.07 -2.70 4.99
CA ALA A 179 -17.77 -1.44 5.64
C ALA A 179 -19.04 -0.87 6.28
N GLU A 180 -18.98 -0.54 7.56
CA GLU A 180 -20.08 0.03 8.34
C GLU A 180 -19.74 1.46 8.75
N ILE A 181 -20.71 2.36 8.61
CA ILE A 181 -20.61 3.74 9.10
C ILE A 181 -21.63 3.91 10.22
N GLY A 182 -21.16 4.28 11.41
CA GLY A 182 -22.02 4.64 12.53
C GLY A 182 -22.95 5.80 12.19
N ARG A 183 -24.13 5.87 12.82
CA ARG A 183 -25.08 6.97 12.57
C ARG A 183 -24.46 8.35 12.81
N ASP A 184 -23.64 8.46 13.86
CA ASP A 184 -23.00 9.72 14.23
C ASP A 184 -21.88 10.13 13.25
N ALA A 185 -21.30 9.16 12.54
CA ALA A 185 -20.29 9.41 11.52
C ALA A 185 -20.89 9.96 10.22
N HIS A 186 -22.13 9.63 9.88
CA HIS A 186 -22.79 10.12 8.66
C HIS A 186 -22.87 11.65 8.61
N ALA A 187 -23.19 12.30 9.73
CA ALA A 187 -23.30 13.76 9.79
C ALA A 187 -21.95 14.47 9.61
N LEU A 188 -20.86 13.84 10.09
CA LEU A 188 -19.50 14.40 9.98
C LEU A 188 -18.95 14.27 8.56
N MET A 189 -19.27 13.17 7.87
CA MET A 189 -18.75 12.86 6.53
C MET A 189 -19.56 13.52 5.40
N ALA A 190 -20.64 14.23 5.72
CA ALA A 190 -21.49 14.96 4.76
C ALA A 190 -21.13 16.46 4.62
N LEU A 191 -20.09 16.92 5.33
CA LEU A 191 -19.54 18.28 5.32
C LEU A 191 -18.24 18.32 4.50
#